data_AF-A0A2F0A2U2-F1
#
_entry.id   AF-A0A2F0A2U2-F1
#
_cell.length_a   1.000
_cell.length_b   1.000
_cell.length_c   1.000
_cell.angle_alpha   90.00
_cell.angle_beta   90.00
_cell.angle_gamma   90.00
#
_symmetry.space_group_name_H-M   'P 1'
#
loop_
_entity.id
_entity.type
_entity.pdbx_description
1 polymer ?
#
loop_
_entity_poly.entity_id
_entity_poly.type
_entity_poly.pdbx_seq_one_letter_code
_entity_poly.pdbx_strand_id
1 'polypeptide(L)'
;MLSCQKSRTPNCIAKGFTIIELLVSVTIIAALVAVSVSSASLFKRRAMMAKEMTAARNLMVAFNMYSNDNDGKVLPGYKTDPEARNQWGEQLFAPVNSRYPWRLYPYIHDVTGSLIFNGNEPVFEHERGDYLVSVSPNLGMNTTFIGGHFGSGSLLRPSARVEERIGQFCIRHTSQIRHAPDLIVFLSARSNPEESWEGRGYFEVQPPIVLRKNWKSKPWTQDANPDEHGFVDLRWNGKAVAAMLDGSARLFNEEELRDMRHWSPLAAEADLRDKAFPPIYIRN
;
A
#
# COMPACT_ATOMS: atom_id res chain seq x y z
N MET A 1 29.77 -51.66 71.60
CA MET A 1 28.56 -52.00 70.81
C MET A 1 27.78 -50.72 70.58
N LEU A 2 27.59 -50.34 69.32
CA LEU A 2 26.83 -49.16 68.89
C LEU A 2 25.33 -49.31 69.19
N SER A 3 24.64 -48.22 69.48
CA SER A 3 23.26 -48.05 69.03
C SER A 3 22.96 -46.59 68.74
N CYS A 4 22.75 -46.33 67.45
CA CYS A 4 22.44 -45.05 66.83
C CYS A 4 20.93 -44.78 66.98
N GLN A 5 20.54 -43.70 67.67
CA GLN A 5 19.15 -43.28 67.76
C GLN A 5 18.73 -42.56 66.46
N LYS A 6 17.79 -43.18 65.76
CA LYS A 6 17.25 -42.77 64.45
C LYS A 6 16.33 -41.55 64.60
N SER A 7 16.71 -40.40 64.03
CA SER A 7 15.85 -39.21 63.96
C SER A 7 14.62 -39.45 63.06
N ARG A 8 13.41 -39.16 63.53
CA ARG A 8 12.20 -39.14 62.71
C ARG A 8 12.01 -37.76 62.09
N THR A 9 12.18 -37.64 60.77
CA THR A 9 11.73 -36.48 60.00
C THR A 9 10.22 -36.50 59.82
N PRO A 10 9.51 -35.36 59.92
CA PRO A 10 8.09 -35.30 59.60
C PRO A 10 7.89 -35.52 58.10
N ASN A 11 7.03 -36.48 57.73
CA ASN A 11 6.59 -36.64 56.35
C ASN A 11 5.75 -35.43 55.95
N CYS A 12 6.31 -34.51 55.16
CA CYS A 12 5.51 -33.60 54.36
C CYS A 12 4.70 -34.44 53.37
N ILE A 13 3.41 -34.61 53.64
CA ILE A 13 2.47 -35.21 52.68
C ILE A 13 2.45 -34.28 51.48
N ALA A 14 3.15 -34.65 50.41
CA ALA A 14 3.00 -33.98 49.12
C ALA A 14 1.56 -34.22 48.65
N LYS A 15 0.72 -33.18 48.75
CA LYS A 15 -0.62 -33.20 48.16
C LYS A 15 -0.46 -33.28 46.64
N GLY A 16 -0.65 -34.48 46.09
CA GLY A 16 -0.72 -34.68 44.65
C GLY A 16 -2.01 -34.06 44.10
N PHE A 17 -1.94 -33.50 42.89
CA PHE A 17 -3.13 -33.06 42.16
C PHE A 17 -4.03 -34.25 41.85
N THR A 18 -5.33 -34.07 42.05
CA THR A 18 -6.32 -35.06 41.65
C THR A 18 -6.51 -35.03 40.12
N ILE A 19 -6.92 -36.17 39.56
CA ILE A 19 -7.25 -36.27 38.12
C ILE A 19 -8.33 -35.25 37.73
N ILE A 20 -9.30 -34.99 38.62
CA ILE A 20 -10.38 -34.04 38.36
C ILE A 20 -9.88 -32.59 38.34
N GLU A 21 -8.97 -32.19 39.25
CA GLU A 21 -8.36 -30.86 39.23
C GLU A 21 -7.51 -30.62 37.97
N LEU A 22 -6.77 -31.64 37.54
CA LEU A 22 -6.01 -31.57 36.28
C LEU A 22 -6.96 -31.43 35.08
N LEU A 23 -8.04 -32.21 35.05
CA LEU A 23 -9.03 -32.17 33.97
C LEU A 23 -9.68 -30.79 33.87
N VAL A 24 -10.19 -30.25 34.99
CA VAL A 24 -10.82 -28.92 35.05
C VAL A 24 -9.83 -27.84 34.61
N SER A 25 -8.57 -27.92 35.07
CA SER A 25 -7.54 -26.93 34.71
C SER A 25 -7.26 -26.92 33.21
N VAL A 26 -7.07 -28.09 32.58
CA VAL A 26 -6.82 -28.19 31.14
C VAL A 26 -8.06 -27.74 30.35
N THR A 27 -9.28 -28.04 30.80
CA THR A 27 -10.52 -27.54 30.18
C THR A 27 -10.62 -26.02 30.24
N ILE A 28 -10.30 -25.40 31.37
CA ILE A 28 -10.30 -23.93 31.51
C ILE A 28 -9.23 -23.31 30.61
N ILE A 29 -8.01 -23.86 30.58
CA ILE A 29 -6.93 -23.38 29.70
C ILE A 29 -7.36 -23.50 28.22
N ALA A 30 -7.92 -24.63 27.81
CA ALA A 30 -8.39 -24.83 26.45
C ALA A 30 -9.48 -23.81 26.05
N ALA A 31 -10.44 -23.54 26.95
CA ALA A 31 -11.48 -22.54 26.73
C ALA A 31 -10.90 -21.12 26.61
N LEU A 32 -9.95 -20.74 27.48
CA LEU A 32 -9.28 -19.44 27.42
C LEU A 32 -8.46 -19.26 26.14
N VAL A 33 -7.73 -20.30 25.72
CA VAL A 33 -6.97 -20.27 24.46
C VAL A 33 -7.91 -20.10 23.27
N ALA A 34 -9.04 -20.80 23.24
CA ALA A 34 -10.01 -20.68 22.14
C ALA A 34 -10.55 -19.25 21.95
N VAL A 35 -10.90 -18.57 23.05
CA VAL A 35 -11.35 -17.16 23.02
C VAL A 35 -10.19 -16.22 22.67
N SER A 36 -8.98 -16.50 23.14
CA SER A 36 -7.80 -15.66 22.87
C SER A 36 -7.39 -15.69 21.40
N VAL A 37 -7.42 -16.85 20.75
CA VAL A 37 -7.02 -17.02 19.33
C VAL A 37 -7.91 -16.21 18.38
N SER A 38 -9.22 -16.19 18.59
CA SER A 38 -10.14 -15.47 17.71
C SER A 38 -9.91 -13.95 17.77
N SER A 39 -9.70 -13.41 18.97
CA SER A 39 -9.39 -11.98 19.15
C SER A 39 -8.03 -11.57 18.57
N ALA A 40 -7.01 -12.42 18.70
CA ALA A 40 -5.66 -12.15 18.23
C ALA A 40 -5.59 -11.90 16.71
N SER A 41 -6.35 -12.66 15.91
CA SER A 41 -6.38 -12.49 14.45
C SER A 41 -6.95 -11.13 14.03
N LEU A 42 -8.01 -10.66 14.70
CA LEU A 42 -8.61 -9.35 14.47
C LEU A 42 -7.65 -8.22 14.88
N PHE A 43 -7.01 -8.34 16.05
CA PHE A 43 -6.01 -7.37 16.51
C PHE A 43 -4.84 -7.29 15.54
N LYS A 44 -4.32 -8.44 15.07
CA LYS A 44 -3.26 -8.49 14.06
C LYS A 44 -3.68 -7.77 12.78
N ARG A 45 -4.89 -8.02 12.26
CA ARG A 45 -5.40 -7.35 11.05
C ARG A 45 -5.50 -5.83 11.22
N ARG A 46 -5.98 -5.35 12.37
CA ARG A 46 -6.03 -3.92 12.68
C ARG A 46 -4.65 -3.29 12.83
N ALA A 47 -3.71 -4.00 13.45
CA ALA A 47 -2.33 -3.55 13.59
C ALA A 47 -1.64 -3.44 12.22
N MET A 48 -1.84 -4.41 11.33
CA MET A 48 -1.30 -4.36 9.96
C MET A 48 -1.90 -3.20 9.15
N MET A 49 -3.21 -2.94 9.28
CA MET A 49 -3.85 -1.77 8.68
C MET A 49 -3.26 -0.47 9.23
N ALA A 50 -3.03 -0.38 10.55
CA ALA A 50 -2.41 0.79 11.17
C ALA A 50 -0.95 0.98 10.70
N LYS A 51 -0.19 -0.11 10.50
CA LYS A 51 1.14 -0.08 9.88
C LYS A 51 1.07 0.50 8.48
N GLU A 52 0.12 0.06 7.65
CA GLU A 52 -0.06 0.57 6.29
C GLU A 52 -0.47 2.06 6.26
N MET A 53 -1.33 2.50 7.18
CA MET A 53 -1.67 3.92 7.35
C MET A 53 -0.47 4.78 7.78
N THR A 54 0.48 4.20 8.52
CA THR A 54 1.72 4.88 8.90
C THR A 54 2.67 4.96 7.71
N ALA A 55 2.84 3.85 6.98
CA ALA A 55 3.62 3.80 5.75
C ALA A 55 3.11 4.82 4.72
N ALA A 56 1.79 4.95 4.54
CA ALA A 56 1.17 5.94 3.67
C ALA A 56 1.57 7.38 4.01
N ARG A 57 1.59 7.75 5.29
CA ARG A 57 2.05 9.07 5.75
C ARG A 57 3.54 9.27 5.50
N ASN A 58 4.35 8.25 5.79
CA ASN A 58 5.79 8.29 5.55
C ASN A 58 6.12 8.48 4.07
N LEU A 59 5.38 7.81 3.17
CA LEU A 59 5.51 8.04 1.72
C LEU A 59 5.15 9.47 1.32
N MET A 60 4.12 10.07 1.91
CA MET A 60 3.78 11.46 1.64
C MET A 60 4.83 12.44 2.15
N VAL A 61 5.45 12.17 3.30
CA VAL A 61 6.61 12.95 3.78
C VAL A 61 7.73 12.88 2.75
N ALA A 62 8.12 11.68 2.32
CA ALA A 62 9.15 11.49 1.30
C ALA A 62 8.80 12.18 -0.03
N PHE A 63 7.55 12.09 -0.47
CA PHE A 63 7.04 12.71 -1.70
C PHE A 63 7.11 14.24 -1.66
N ASN A 64 6.81 14.83 -0.51
CA ASN A 64 6.93 16.28 -0.29
C ASN A 64 8.40 16.72 -0.23
N MET A 65 9.28 15.93 0.40
CA MET A 65 10.73 16.19 0.39
C MET A 65 11.31 16.13 -1.02
N TYR A 66 10.93 15.12 -1.82
CA TYR A 66 11.29 15.05 -3.24
C TYR A 66 10.90 16.34 -3.95
N SER A 67 9.66 16.80 -3.76
CA SER A 67 9.16 17.98 -4.45
C SER A 67 9.90 19.25 -4.01
N ASN A 68 10.23 19.37 -2.72
CA ASN A 68 11.01 20.49 -2.19
C ASN A 68 12.41 20.58 -2.82
N ASP A 69 13.09 19.44 -2.95
CA ASP A 69 14.46 19.38 -3.47
C ASP A 69 14.52 19.48 -5.01
N ASN A 70 13.37 19.33 -5.69
CA ASN A 70 13.26 19.36 -7.15
C ASN A 70 12.48 20.59 -7.65
N ASP A 71 12.64 21.75 -6.99
CA ASP A 71 12.00 23.02 -7.37
C ASP A 71 10.47 22.94 -7.47
N GLY A 72 9.83 22.21 -6.57
CA GLY A 72 8.37 22.00 -6.58
C GLY A 72 7.89 21.00 -7.63
N LYS A 73 8.76 20.34 -8.39
CA LYS A 73 8.35 19.27 -9.31
C LYS A 73 7.82 18.07 -8.54
N VAL A 74 6.65 17.59 -8.93
CA VAL A 74 6.07 16.36 -8.38
C VAL A 74 6.78 15.14 -8.97
N LEU A 75 7.07 14.15 -8.12
CA LEU A 75 7.67 12.87 -8.53
C LEU A 75 6.83 12.21 -9.64
N PRO A 76 7.39 11.97 -10.83
CA PRO A 76 6.74 11.13 -11.83
C PRO A 76 6.58 9.69 -11.32
N GLY A 77 5.40 9.09 -11.46
CA GLY A 77 5.18 7.70 -11.06
C GLY A 77 5.92 6.69 -11.93
N TYR A 78 6.13 7.03 -13.21
CA TYR A 78 6.98 6.27 -14.10
C TYR A 78 7.70 7.16 -15.12
N LYS A 79 9.01 7.34 -14.95
CA LYS A 79 9.88 8.06 -15.89
C LYS A 79 11.30 7.56 -15.67
N THR A 80 11.99 7.16 -16.75
CA THR A 80 13.38 6.68 -16.67
C THR A 80 14.27 7.72 -16.03
N ASP A 81 15.00 7.29 -15.00
CA ASP A 81 15.92 8.08 -14.22
C ASP A 81 17.30 7.41 -14.22
N PRO A 82 18.25 7.90 -15.04
CA PRO A 82 19.59 7.32 -15.14
C PRO A 82 20.38 7.37 -13.83
N GLU A 83 20.02 8.28 -12.92
CA GLU A 83 20.73 8.52 -11.66
C GLU A 83 20.15 7.72 -10.49
N ALA A 84 19.07 6.95 -10.70
CA ALA A 84 18.49 6.12 -9.65
C ALA A 84 19.50 5.06 -9.19
N ARG A 85 19.66 4.97 -7.88
CA ARG A 85 20.57 4.01 -7.22
C ARG A 85 19.80 3.19 -6.18
N ASN A 86 20.25 1.98 -5.95
CA ASN A 86 19.77 1.17 -4.84
C ASN A 86 20.45 1.58 -3.52
N GLN A 87 20.13 0.87 -2.44
CA GLN A 87 20.65 1.13 -1.10
C GLN A 87 22.18 0.97 -0.98
N TRP A 88 22.80 0.19 -1.86
CA TRP A 88 24.24 -0.04 -1.89
C TRP A 88 24.98 0.98 -2.77
N GLY A 89 24.26 1.94 -3.35
CA GLY A 89 24.82 2.97 -4.23
C GLY A 89 25.02 2.51 -5.68
N GLU A 90 24.59 1.29 -6.02
CA GLU A 90 24.70 0.72 -7.35
C GLU A 90 23.66 1.37 -8.27
N GLN A 91 24.04 1.58 -9.54
CA GLN A 91 23.17 2.19 -10.53
C GLN A 91 22.08 1.21 -10.97
N LEU A 92 20.84 1.71 -11.03
CA LEU A 92 19.70 0.94 -11.48
C LEU A 92 19.41 1.19 -12.96
N PHE A 93 18.89 0.17 -13.64
CA PHE A 93 18.53 0.23 -15.06
C PHE A 93 17.03 0.03 -15.27
N ALA A 94 16.57 0.33 -16.48
CA ALA A 94 15.17 0.13 -16.83
C ALA A 94 14.79 -1.37 -16.76
N PRO A 95 13.60 -1.72 -16.27
CA PRO A 95 12.51 -0.84 -15.84
C PRO A 95 12.59 -0.39 -14.37
N VAL A 96 13.56 -0.89 -13.59
CA VAL A 96 13.68 -0.64 -12.14
C VAL A 96 13.84 0.85 -11.84
N ASN A 97 14.75 1.51 -12.56
CA ASN A 97 15.03 2.94 -12.43
C ASN A 97 13.93 3.87 -12.93
N SER A 98 12.87 3.32 -13.53
CA SER A 98 11.78 4.11 -14.10
C SER A 98 10.62 4.25 -13.13
N ARG A 99 10.47 3.32 -12.18
CA ARG A 99 9.35 3.28 -11.23
C ARG A 99 9.62 4.17 -10.03
N TYR A 100 8.55 4.67 -9.40
CA TYR A 100 8.64 5.57 -8.27
C TYR A 100 9.46 5.06 -7.07
N PRO A 101 9.49 3.75 -6.68
CA PRO A 101 10.05 3.34 -5.38
C PRO A 101 11.51 3.72 -5.20
N TRP A 102 12.39 3.36 -6.15
CA TRP A 102 13.82 3.68 -6.07
C TRP A 102 14.14 5.14 -6.35
N ARG A 103 13.22 5.86 -6.99
CA ARG A 103 13.35 7.30 -7.23
C ARG A 103 12.95 8.12 -6.00
N LEU A 104 12.09 7.55 -5.15
CA LEU A 104 11.70 8.11 -3.87
C LEU A 104 12.60 7.64 -2.72
N TYR A 105 13.34 6.54 -2.91
CA TYR A 105 14.24 5.94 -1.93
C TYR A 105 15.17 6.92 -1.19
N PRO A 106 15.81 7.92 -1.83
CA PRO A 106 16.67 8.89 -1.12
C PRO A 106 15.97 9.66 0.00
N TYR A 107 14.63 9.71 -0.02
CA TYR A 107 13.78 10.41 0.93
C TYR A 107 13.06 9.47 1.91
N ILE A 108 13.33 8.15 1.83
CA ILE A 108 12.70 7.13 2.66
C ILE A 108 13.68 6.67 3.72
N HIS A 109 13.29 6.80 4.98
CA HIS A 109 14.13 6.36 6.12
C HIS A 109 14.19 4.84 6.29
N ASP A 110 13.08 4.15 6.00
CA ASP A 110 12.96 2.70 6.16
C ASP A 110 12.10 2.11 5.04
N VAL A 111 12.73 1.35 4.15
CA VAL A 111 12.09 0.67 3.01
C VAL A 111 11.09 -0.38 3.52
N THR A 112 11.43 -1.14 4.56
CA THR A 112 10.58 -2.19 5.13
C THR A 112 9.41 -1.66 5.97
N GLY A 113 9.48 -0.38 6.34
CA GLY A 113 8.42 0.37 7.00
C GLY A 113 7.54 1.18 6.05
N SER A 114 7.99 1.44 4.82
CA SER A 114 7.34 2.41 3.92
C SER A 114 6.93 1.85 2.56
N LEU A 115 7.72 0.95 1.97
CA LEU A 115 7.48 0.39 0.63
C LEU A 115 7.07 -1.08 0.66
N ILE A 116 7.74 -1.88 1.48
CA ILE A 116 7.56 -3.34 1.55
C ILE A 116 7.30 -3.79 2.99
N PHE A 117 6.04 -3.97 3.35
CA PHE A 117 5.58 -4.29 4.70
C PHE A 117 4.46 -5.34 4.71
N ASN A 118 4.04 -5.79 5.90
CA ASN A 118 2.90 -6.71 6.09
C ASN A 118 3.06 -8.05 5.32
N GLY A 119 4.29 -8.57 5.28
CA GLY A 119 4.68 -9.81 4.63
C GLY A 119 5.45 -9.65 3.32
N ASN A 120 5.62 -8.41 2.82
CA ASN A 120 6.47 -8.11 1.67
C ASN A 120 7.94 -7.87 2.06
N GLU A 121 8.27 -7.76 3.35
CA GLU A 121 9.63 -7.53 3.85
C GLU A 121 10.69 -8.50 3.25
N PRO A 122 10.42 -9.82 3.09
CA PRO A 122 11.40 -10.76 2.51
C PRO A 122 11.83 -10.44 1.08
N VAL A 123 11.05 -9.64 0.35
CA VAL A 123 11.39 -9.17 -1.00
C VAL A 123 12.72 -8.42 -1.01
N PHE A 124 13.04 -7.70 0.05
CA PHE A 124 14.23 -6.87 0.13
C PHE A 124 15.54 -7.66 -0.02
N GLU A 125 15.57 -8.84 0.59
CA GLU A 125 16.74 -9.72 0.66
C GLU A 125 16.76 -10.75 -0.48
N HIS A 126 15.78 -10.70 -1.39
CA HIS A 126 15.71 -11.61 -2.53
C HIS A 126 16.81 -11.27 -3.55
N GLU A 127 17.29 -12.26 -4.31
CA GLU A 127 18.25 -12.06 -5.42
C GLU A 127 17.79 -11.07 -6.50
N ARG A 128 16.48 -10.81 -6.55
CA ARG A 128 15.80 -9.88 -7.46
C ARG A 128 15.17 -8.71 -6.70
N GLY A 129 15.67 -8.42 -5.50
CA GLY A 129 15.08 -7.49 -4.54
C GLY A 129 14.84 -6.11 -5.15
N ASP A 130 15.84 -5.55 -5.83
CA ASP A 130 15.69 -4.26 -6.54
C ASP A 130 14.52 -4.26 -7.51
N TYR A 131 14.40 -5.31 -8.32
CA TYR A 131 13.29 -5.43 -9.26
C TYR A 131 11.95 -5.56 -8.53
N LEU A 132 11.87 -6.45 -7.53
CA LEU A 132 10.64 -6.77 -6.83
C LEU A 132 10.15 -5.59 -5.97
N VAL A 133 11.03 -4.88 -5.26
CA VAL A 133 10.71 -3.63 -4.56
C VAL A 133 10.19 -2.58 -5.54
N SER A 134 10.78 -2.49 -6.73
CA SER A 134 10.34 -1.50 -7.72
C SER A 134 8.95 -1.78 -8.28
N VAL A 135 8.59 -3.04 -8.48
CA VAL A 135 7.34 -3.43 -9.17
C VAL A 135 6.21 -3.77 -8.21
N SER A 136 6.52 -4.26 -7.00
CA SER A 136 5.56 -4.77 -6.00
C SER A 136 5.61 -4.03 -4.64
N PRO A 137 5.71 -2.69 -4.59
CA PRO A 137 5.52 -1.98 -3.32
C PRO A 137 4.08 -2.14 -2.85
N ASN A 138 3.84 -2.18 -1.54
CA ASN A 138 2.51 -2.39 -0.96
C ASN A 138 1.47 -1.32 -1.35
N LEU A 139 1.94 -0.10 -1.62
CA LEU A 139 1.14 1.03 -2.07
C LEU A 139 1.54 1.39 -3.50
N GLY A 140 0.58 1.47 -4.41
CA GLY A 140 0.79 1.90 -5.79
C GLY A 140 0.49 3.38 -5.94
N MET A 141 1.15 4.03 -6.90
CA MET A 141 0.97 5.46 -7.14
C MET A 141 -0.11 5.71 -8.20
N ASN A 142 -0.94 6.75 -8.01
CA ASN A 142 -1.83 7.29 -9.05
C ASN A 142 -1.01 8.02 -10.13
N THR A 143 -0.35 7.25 -10.98
CA THR A 143 0.57 7.77 -12.00
C THR A 143 -0.14 8.55 -13.12
N THR A 144 -1.45 8.34 -13.29
CA THR A 144 -2.21 8.96 -14.39
C THR A 144 -2.41 10.44 -14.15
N PHE A 145 -2.73 10.83 -12.91
CA PHE A 145 -3.06 12.21 -12.56
C PHE A 145 -2.04 12.87 -11.63
N ILE A 146 -1.16 12.10 -10.98
CA ILE A 146 -0.10 12.60 -10.12
C ILE A 146 1.26 12.22 -10.72
N GLY A 147 2.09 13.21 -11.04
CA GLY A 147 3.44 13.05 -11.55
C GLY A 147 3.58 12.55 -12.99
N GLY A 148 2.70 11.65 -13.43
CA GLY A 148 2.63 11.13 -14.79
C GLY A 148 3.30 9.76 -14.96
N HIS A 149 2.79 9.00 -15.93
CA HIS A 149 3.43 7.82 -16.50
C HIS A 149 3.93 8.16 -17.92
N PHE A 150 5.25 8.06 -18.14
CA PHE A 150 5.92 8.39 -19.41
C PHE A 150 6.42 7.16 -20.19
N GLY A 151 5.99 5.96 -19.82
CA GLY A 151 6.31 4.71 -20.50
C GLY A 151 5.21 4.30 -21.49
N SER A 152 5.39 3.14 -22.12
CA SER A 152 4.42 2.58 -23.07
C SER A 152 3.12 2.08 -22.42
N GLY A 153 3.16 1.71 -21.13
CA GLY A 153 2.00 1.24 -20.37
C GLY A 153 1.04 2.33 -19.88
N SER A 154 1.32 3.60 -20.17
CA SER A 154 0.54 4.73 -19.66
C SER A 154 -0.89 4.76 -20.21
N LEU A 155 -1.89 4.84 -19.32
CA LEU A 155 -3.29 5.06 -19.71
C LEU A 155 -3.51 6.41 -20.41
N LEU A 156 -2.79 7.45 -19.97
CA LEU A 156 -2.84 8.77 -20.57
C LEU A 156 -1.51 9.50 -20.36
N ARG A 157 -0.64 9.42 -21.36
CA ARG A 157 0.74 9.95 -21.25
C ARG A 157 0.74 11.48 -21.32
N PRO A 158 1.30 12.20 -20.33
CA PRO A 158 1.42 13.65 -20.41
C PRO A 158 2.28 14.09 -21.59
N SER A 159 1.76 14.99 -22.41
CA SER A 159 2.46 15.63 -23.53
C SER A 159 1.77 16.94 -23.89
N ALA A 160 2.51 17.89 -24.49
CA ALA A 160 1.96 19.19 -24.89
C ALA A 160 0.70 19.06 -25.76
N ARG A 161 0.72 18.13 -26.74
CA ARG A 161 -0.42 17.86 -27.63
C ARG A 161 -1.66 17.34 -26.89
N VAL A 162 -1.46 16.52 -25.87
CA VAL A 162 -2.57 16.00 -25.07
C VAL A 162 -3.12 17.11 -24.18
N GLU A 163 -2.25 17.82 -23.46
CA GLU A 163 -2.65 18.90 -22.54
C GLU A 163 -3.31 20.08 -23.25
N GLU A 164 -2.92 20.40 -24.48
CA GLU A 164 -3.61 21.40 -25.33
C GLU A 164 -5.08 21.03 -25.59
N ARG A 165 -5.37 19.73 -25.70
CA ARG A 165 -6.72 19.23 -26.00
C ARG A 165 -7.56 19.03 -24.76
N ILE A 166 -6.96 18.59 -23.66
CA ILE A 166 -7.69 18.12 -22.47
C ILE A 166 -7.50 18.98 -21.22
N GLY A 167 -6.60 19.96 -21.28
CA GLY A 167 -6.15 20.74 -20.13
C GLY A 167 -5.02 20.05 -19.36
N GLN A 168 -4.48 20.77 -18.37
CA GLN A 168 -3.46 20.25 -17.45
C GLN A 168 -4.08 19.23 -16.49
N PHE A 169 -4.22 18.00 -16.95
CA PHE A 169 -4.87 16.93 -16.20
C PHE A 169 -3.99 16.25 -15.16
N CYS A 170 -2.67 16.31 -15.35
CA CYS A 170 -1.69 15.68 -14.49
C CYS A 170 -0.98 16.75 -13.68
N ILE A 171 -1.03 16.62 -12.35
CA ILE A 171 -0.26 17.46 -11.43
C ILE A 171 1.21 17.07 -11.59
N ARG A 172 2.02 18.01 -12.07
CA ARG A 172 3.49 17.85 -12.25
C ARG A 172 4.29 18.87 -11.44
N HIS A 173 3.62 19.81 -10.79
CA HIS A 173 4.23 20.82 -9.95
C HIS A 173 3.33 21.17 -8.75
N THR A 174 3.93 21.43 -7.59
CA THR A 174 3.21 21.70 -6.33
C THR A 174 2.31 22.92 -6.39
N SER A 175 2.63 23.90 -7.24
CA SER A 175 1.77 25.08 -7.46
C SER A 175 0.37 24.72 -8.00
N GLN A 176 0.21 23.57 -8.64
CA GLN A 176 -1.07 23.10 -9.18
C GLN A 176 -1.96 22.44 -8.11
N ILE A 177 -1.39 22.07 -6.95
CA ILE A 177 -2.10 21.32 -5.89
C ILE A 177 -3.19 22.15 -5.21
N ARG A 178 -3.06 23.49 -5.21
CA ARG A 178 -3.93 24.41 -4.48
C ARG A 178 -5.43 24.28 -4.82
N HIS A 179 -5.76 23.65 -5.94
CA HIS A 179 -7.12 23.50 -6.44
C HIS A 179 -7.75 22.13 -6.12
N ALA A 180 -6.96 21.12 -5.73
CA ALA A 180 -7.45 19.76 -5.50
C ALA A 180 -6.63 19.00 -4.43
N PRO A 181 -6.77 19.34 -3.12
CA PRO A 181 -5.97 18.71 -2.05
C PRO A 181 -6.41 17.27 -1.70
N ASP A 182 -7.66 16.90 -2.02
CA ASP A 182 -8.26 15.60 -1.67
C ASP A 182 -8.01 14.49 -2.72
N LEU A 183 -6.88 14.56 -3.42
CA LEU A 183 -6.49 13.56 -4.41
C LEU A 183 -5.68 12.42 -3.81
N ILE A 184 -5.93 11.21 -4.29
CA ILE A 184 -5.15 10.01 -3.97
C ILE A 184 -3.80 10.10 -4.70
N VAL A 185 -2.71 10.03 -3.93
CA VAL A 185 -1.34 9.91 -4.46
C VAL A 185 -0.89 8.46 -4.44
N PHE A 186 -1.05 7.79 -3.30
CA PHE A 186 -0.73 6.36 -3.14
C PHE A 186 -1.95 5.60 -2.61
N LEU A 187 -2.08 4.32 -2.95
CA LEU A 187 -3.21 3.48 -2.56
C LEU A 187 -2.77 2.02 -2.39
N SER A 188 -3.40 1.27 -1.48
CA SER A 188 -3.22 -0.19 -1.37
C SER A 188 -3.33 -0.85 -2.73
N ALA A 189 -2.25 -1.53 -3.14
CA ALA A 189 -2.13 -2.08 -4.47
C ALA A 189 -1.82 -3.58 -4.46
N ARG A 190 -2.19 -4.26 -5.53
CA ARG A 190 -1.95 -5.69 -5.77
C ARG A 190 -1.66 -5.95 -7.24
N SER A 191 -0.99 -7.06 -7.52
CA SER A 191 -0.74 -7.54 -8.87
C SER A 191 -0.94 -9.05 -8.96
N ASN A 192 -0.75 -9.61 -10.16
CA ASN A 192 -0.89 -11.05 -10.34
C ASN A 192 0.23 -11.79 -9.58
N PRO A 193 -0.06 -12.92 -8.93
CA PRO A 193 0.97 -13.75 -8.28
C PRO A 193 2.08 -14.22 -9.21
N GLU A 194 1.81 -14.28 -10.52
CA GLU A 194 2.80 -14.62 -11.54
C GLU A 194 3.76 -13.45 -11.86
N GLU A 195 3.33 -12.21 -11.59
CA GLU A 195 4.08 -10.99 -11.90
C GLU A 195 4.81 -10.40 -10.68
N SER A 196 4.51 -10.89 -9.48
CA SER A 196 4.90 -10.25 -8.21
C SER A 196 5.04 -11.24 -7.06
N TRP A 197 5.55 -10.75 -5.92
CA TRP A 197 5.68 -11.53 -4.70
C TRP A 197 4.31 -11.89 -4.11
N GLU A 198 3.82 -13.09 -4.40
CA GLU A 198 2.50 -13.61 -3.96
C GLU A 198 1.31 -12.71 -4.36
N GLY A 199 1.45 -11.88 -5.38
CA GLY A 199 0.39 -10.96 -5.81
C GLY A 199 0.30 -9.66 -4.99
N ARG A 200 1.21 -9.44 -4.05
CA ARG A 200 1.12 -8.33 -3.09
C ARG A 200 1.84 -7.10 -3.58
N GLY A 201 1.14 -5.97 -3.59
CA GLY A 201 1.70 -4.70 -4.04
C GLY A 201 1.67 -4.56 -5.55
N TYR A 202 1.72 -3.32 -6.02
CA TYR A 202 2.01 -2.97 -7.40
C TYR A 202 2.42 -1.50 -7.44
N PHE A 203 3.35 -1.11 -8.31
CA PHE A 203 3.89 0.24 -8.30
C PHE A 203 2.90 1.32 -8.75
N GLU A 204 1.82 0.94 -9.41
CA GLU A 204 0.81 1.83 -9.97
C GLU A 204 -0.57 1.43 -9.46
N VAL A 205 -1.45 2.42 -9.27
CA VAL A 205 -2.90 2.21 -9.25
C VAL A 205 -3.53 3.05 -10.34
N GLN A 206 -4.55 2.50 -10.96
CA GLN A 206 -5.19 3.11 -12.11
C GLN A 206 -6.61 3.54 -11.76
N PRO A 207 -7.02 4.75 -12.18
CA PRO A 207 -8.36 5.28 -11.90
C PRO A 207 -9.46 4.45 -12.58
N PRO A 208 -10.71 4.54 -12.10
CA PRO A 208 -11.84 3.81 -12.66
C PRO A 208 -12.18 4.25 -14.10
N ILE A 209 -11.88 5.51 -14.42
CA ILE A 209 -12.20 6.12 -15.70
C ILE A 209 -11.04 7.03 -16.13
N VAL A 210 -10.64 6.92 -17.39
CA VAL A 210 -9.75 7.89 -18.05
C VAL A 210 -10.48 8.37 -19.31
N LEU A 211 -9.94 8.15 -20.51
CA LEU A 211 -10.64 8.43 -21.78
C LEU A 211 -11.86 7.52 -22.00
N ARG A 212 -11.87 6.39 -21.30
CA ARG A 212 -12.94 5.39 -21.30
C ARG A 212 -13.00 4.73 -19.93
N LYS A 213 -14.03 3.92 -19.70
CA LYS A 213 -14.11 3.08 -18.52
C LYS A 213 -12.91 2.14 -18.46
N ASN A 214 -12.16 2.20 -17.36
CA ASN A 214 -10.98 1.39 -17.11
C ASN A 214 -11.32 0.19 -16.21
N TRP A 215 -12.08 0.40 -15.14
CA TRP A 215 -12.51 -0.68 -14.25
C TRP A 215 -13.73 -1.42 -14.79
N LYS A 216 -13.85 -2.71 -14.47
CA LYS A 216 -15.07 -3.49 -14.74
C LYS A 216 -16.23 -3.01 -13.85
N SER A 217 -17.46 -3.24 -14.33
CA SER A 217 -18.68 -2.92 -13.58
C SER A 217 -18.95 -3.87 -12.40
N LYS A 218 -18.38 -5.08 -12.43
CA LYS A 218 -18.57 -6.07 -11.37
C LYS A 218 -17.89 -5.61 -10.07
N PRO A 219 -18.43 -5.99 -8.89
CA PRO A 219 -17.81 -5.70 -7.61
C PRO A 219 -16.38 -6.25 -7.53
N TRP A 220 -15.55 -5.59 -6.74
CA TRP A 220 -14.20 -6.05 -6.43
C TRP A 220 -14.27 -7.35 -5.61
N THR A 221 -13.42 -8.31 -5.97
CA THR A 221 -13.20 -9.52 -5.18
C THR A 221 -11.71 -9.81 -5.07
N GLN A 222 -11.33 -10.53 -4.03
CA GLN A 222 -9.93 -10.91 -3.81
C GLN A 222 -9.39 -11.79 -4.96
N ASP A 223 -10.25 -12.59 -5.59
CA ASP A 223 -9.88 -13.48 -6.70
C ASP A 223 -10.02 -12.83 -8.09
N ALA A 224 -10.54 -11.60 -8.18
CA ALA A 224 -10.60 -10.87 -9.44
C ALA A 224 -9.19 -10.53 -9.94
N ASN A 225 -9.01 -10.54 -11.26
CA ASN A 225 -7.76 -10.11 -11.87
C ASN A 225 -7.49 -8.65 -11.46
N PRO A 226 -6.28 -8.31 -10.98
CA PRO A 226 -5.97 -6.97 -10.47
C PRO A 226 -6.28 -5.83 -11.44
N ASP A 227 -6.03 -6.01 -12.73
CA ASP A 227 -6.26 -5.00 -13.77
C ASP A 227 -7.74 -4.64 -13.95
N GLU A 228 -8.66 -5.54 -13.59
CA GLU A 228 -10.12 -5.29 -13.67
C GLU A 228 -10.59 -4.18 -12.74
N HIS A 229 -9.82 -3.86 -11.70
CA HIS A 229 -10.06 -2.78 -10.74
C HIS A 229 -8.83 -1.90 -10.55
N GLY A 230 -8.04 -1.74 -11.61
CA GLY A 230 -6.91 -0.81 -11.66
C GLY A 230 -5.83 -1.08 -10.61
N PHE A 231 -5.56 -2.35 -10.33
CA PHE A 231 -4.55 -2.84 -9.39
C PHE A 231 -4.79 -2.44 -7.93
N VAL A 232 -6.00 -2.01 -7.59
CA VAL A 232 -6.38 -1.68 -6.21
C VAL A 232 -6.59 -2.94 -5.37
N ASP A 233 -6.13 -2.87 -4.12
CA ASP A 233 -6.33 -3.92 -3.13
C ASP A 233 -7.18 -3.47 -1.94
N LEU A 234 -8.44 -3.94 -1.88
CA LEU A 234 -9.36 -3.71 -0.78
C LEU A 234 -9.17 -4.69 0.39
N ARG A 235 -7.90 -5.00 0.71
CA ARG A 235 -7.47 -6.00 1.71
C ARG A 235 -7.98 -5.75 3.14
N TRP A 236 -8.41 -4.54 3.48
CA TRP A 236 -8.85 -4.17 4.83
C TRP A 236 -10.37 -4.18 4.98
N ASN A 237 -10.96 -5.38 4.96
CA ASN A 237 -12.41 -5.58 5.08
C ASN A 237 -13.20 -4.78 4.00
N GLY A 238 -12.78 -4.90 2.74
CA GLY A 238 -13.38 -4.18 1.62
C GLY A 238 -12.92 -2.72 1.52
N LYS A 239 -11.82 -2.36 2.20
CA LYS A 239 -11.22 -1.02 2.14
C LYS A 239 -9.74 -1.06 1.77
N ALA A 240 -9.29 -0.02 1.08
CA ALA A 240 -7.90 0.29 0.80
C ALA A 240 -7.45 1.47 1.64
N VAL A 241 -6.17 1.48 2.03
CA VAL A 241 -5.49 2.64 2.61
C VAL A 241 -5.01 3.53 1.47
N ALA A 242 -5.36 4.81 1.53
CA ALA A 242 -4.90 5.84 0.61
C ALA A 242 -4.01 6.84 1.35
N ALA A 243 -2.92 7.24 0.70
CA ALA A 243 -2.17 8.44 1.04
C ALA A 243 -2.65 9.58 0.14
N MET A 244 -3.12 10.64 0.77
CA MET A 244 -3.75 11.78 0.11
C MET A 244 -2.73 12.88 -0.14
N LEU A 245 -3.00 13.73 -1.13
CA LEU A 245 -2.12 14.82 -1.54
C LEU A 245 -1.93 15.89 -0.45
N ASP A 246 -2.90 16.03 0.45
CA ASP A 246 -2.80 16.85 1.67
C ASP A 246 -1.90 16.25 2.77
N GLY A 247 -1.35 15.04 2.55
CA GLY A 247 -0.50 14.30 3.50
C GLY A 247 -1.26 13.43 4.49
N SER A 248 -2.60 13.44 4.46
CA SER A 248 -3.41 12.56 5.30
C SER A 248 -3.41 11.13 4.77
N ALA A 249 -3.69 10.17 5.68
CA ALA A 249 -3.98 8.80 5.30
C ALA A 249 -5.45 8.49 5.61
N ARG A 250 -6.16 7.89 4.66
CA ARG A 250 -7.61 7.63 4.73
C ARG A 250 -7.92 6.21 4.26
N LEU A 251 -9.09 5.70 4.64
CA LEU A 251 -9.60 4.41 4.16
C LEU A 251 -10.71 4.65 3.15
N PHE A 252 -10.64 3.99 2.00
CA PHE A 252 -11.65 4.05 0.95
C PHE A 252 -12.23 2.67 0.68
N ASN A 253 -13.55 2.59 0.54
CA ASN A 253 -14.23 1.42 0.00
C ASN A 253 -14.35 1.50 -1.54
N GLU A 254 -14.84 0.44 -2.18
CA GLU A 254 -14.96 0.38 -3.64
C GLU A 254 -15.80 1.52 -4.24
N GLU A 255 -16.94 1.86 -3.63
CA GLU A 255 -17.84 2.90 -4.13
C GLU A 255 -17.15 4.27 -4.09
N GLU A 256 -16.46 4.57 -3.00
CA GLU A 256 -15.70 5.82 -2.86
C GLU A 256 -14.53 5.86 -3.88
N LEU A 257 -13.86 4.73 -4.14
CA LEU A 257 -12.80 4.69 -5.16
C LEU A 257 -13.32 4.78 -6.59
N ARG A 258 -14.61 4.53 -6.83
CA ARG A 258 -15.23 4.77 -8.14
C ARG A 258 -15.49 6.26 -8.40
N ASP A 259 -15.41 7.10 -7.38
CA ASP A 259 -15.56 8.56 -7.49
C ASP A 259 -14.28 9.21 -8.03
N MET A 260 -14.34 9.70 -9.27
CA MET A 260 -13.24 10.34 -9.98
C MET A 260 -12.70 11.61 -9.32
N ARG A 261 -13.45 12.24 -8.41
CA ARG A 261 -13.00 13.43 -7.68
C ARG A 261 -11.84 13.14 -6.73
N HIS A 262 -11.63 11.89 -6.36
CA HIS A 262 -10.46 11.46 -5.59
C HIS A 262 -9.24 11.14 -6.46
N TRP A 263 -9.41 11.05 -7.78
CA TRP A 263 -8.35 10.64 -8.70
C TRP A 263 -7.81 11.78 -9.55
N SER A 264 -8.70 12.61 -10.10
CA SER A 264 -8.37 13.58 -11.13
C SER A 264 -8.62 15.02 -10.65
N PRO A 265 -7.65 15.95 -10.82
CA PRO A 265 -7.87 17.35 -10.48
C PRO A 265 -9.02 17.97 -11.28
N LEU A 266 -9.13 17.68 -12.59
CA LEU A 266 -10.21 18.25 -13.41
C LEU A 266 -11.57 17.65 -13.07
N ALA A 267 -11.64 16.39 -12.62
CA ALA A 267 -12.89 15.81 -12.16
C ALA A 267 -13.32 16.40 -10.82
N ALA A 268 -12.37 16.64 -9.91
CA ALA A 268 -12.62 17.34 -8.65
C ALA A 268 -13.12 18.77 -8.87
N GLU A 269 -12.46 19.53 -9.75
CA GLU A 269 -12.83 20.90 -10.11
C GLU A 269 -14.21 20.98 -10.78
N ALA A 270 -14.55 20.00 -11.62
CA ALA A 270 -15.83 19.95 -12.33
C ALA A 270 -16.94 19.20 -11.57
N ASP A 271 -16.68 18.75 -10.34
CA ASP A 271 -17.58 17.92 -9.51
C ASP A 271 -18.14 16.68 -10.25
N LEU A 272 -17.25 15.91 -10.87
CA LEU A 272 -17.60 14.72 -11.67
C LEU A 272 -17.25 13.43 -10.94
N ARG A 273 -18.27 12.65 -10.55
CA ARG A 273 -18.11 11.37 -9.84
C ARG A 273 -17.78 10.19 -10.76
N ASP A 274 -18.60 9.95 -11.78
CA ASP A 274 -18.63 8.68 -12.53
C ASP A 274 -18.63 8.87 -14.06
N LYS A 275 -18.26 10.06 -14.53
CA LYS A 275 -18.25 10.41 -15.96
C LYS A 275 -16.87 10.28 -16.60
N ALA A 276 -16.87 10.12 -17.93
CA ALA A 276 -15.65 10.07 -18.74
C ALA A 276 -14.78 11.32 -18.56
N PHE A 277 -13.47 11.09 -18.48
CA PHE A 277 -12.44 12.13 -18.41
C PHE A 277 -11.79 12.30 -19.80
N PRO A 278 -11.47 13.52 -20.27
CA PRO A 278 -11.70 14.82 -19.64
C PRO A 278 -13.18 15.29 -19.71
N PRO A 279 -13.57 16.27 -18.87
CA PRO A 279 -14.91 16.87 -18.85
C PRO A 279 -15.37 17.47 -20.19
N ILE A 280 -14.42 17.74 -21.10
CA ILE A 280 -14.66 18.43 -22.37
C ILE A 280 -15.53 17.59 -23.32
N TYR A 281 -15.55 16.26 -23.15
CA TYR A 281 -16.44 15.37 -23.91
C TYR A 281 -17.90 15.37 -23.40
N ILE A 282 -18.23 16.19 -22.39
CA ILE A 282 -19.60 16.31 -21.84
C ILE A 282 -20.39 17.43 -22.57
N ARG A 283 -19.75 18.26 -23.39
CA ARG A 283 -20.44 19.20 -24.27
C ARG A 283 -20.71 18.57 -25.63
N ASN A 284 -21.85 17.90 -25.74
CA ASN A 284 -22.71 17.79 -26.93
C ASN A 284 -24.08 17.27 -26.49
#